data_AF-A0A7X7BVS9-F1
#
_entry.id   AF-A0A7X7BVS9-F1
#
_cell.length_a   1.000
_cell.length_b   1.000
_cell.length_c   1.000
_cell.angle_alpha   90.00
_cell.angle_beta   90.00
_cell.angle_gamma   90.00
#
_symmetry.space_group_name_H-M   'P 1'
#
loop_
_entity.id
_entity.type
_entity.pdbx_description
1 polymer ?
#
loop_
_entity_poly.entity_id
_entity_poly.type
_entity_poly.pdbx_seq_one_letter_code
_entity_poly.pdbx_strand_id
1 'polypeptide(L)' 'MTDLVFGSLIFLPGILKVLILGFFIWLFARGFYRKKLYAGTIWHPNLVDISVYFVSLYISHLIHLFIQGLQG' A
#
# COMPACT_ATOMS: atom_id res chain seq x y z
N MET A 1 7.82 -24.71 -18.22
CA MET A 1 7.13 -23.41 -18.36
C MET A 1 5.96 -23.26 -17.39
N THR A 2 5.36 -24.36 -16.95
CA THR A 2 4.29 -24.41 -15.95
C THR A 2 4.69 -23.86 -14.58
N ASP A 3 5.96 -23.99 -14.19
CA ASP A 3 6.48 -23.57 -12.88
C ASP A 3 6.51 -22.05 -12.70
N LEU A 4 6.79 -21.28 -13.77
CA LEU A 4 6.73 -19.81 -13.74
C LEU A 4 5.29 -19.30 -13.65
N VAL A 5 4.34 -20.02 -14.27
CA VAL A 5 2.92 -19.70 -14.23
C VAL A 5 2.32 -20.02 -12.85
N PHE A 6 2.77 -21.11 -12.22
CA PHE A 6 2.37 -21.47 -10.86
C PHE A 6 2.94 -20.50 -9.82
N GLY A 7 4.23 -20.17 -9.93
CA GLY A 7 4.87 -19.20 -9.04
C GLY A 7 4.21 -17.82 -9.12
N SER A 8 3.87 -17.36 -10.32
CA SER A 8 3.15 -16.09 -10.49
C SER A 8 1.74 -16.14 -9.91
N LEU A 9 1.03 -17.27 -10.07
CA LEU A 9 -0.32 -17.46 -9.51
C LEU A 9 -0.34 -17.49 -7.97
N ILE A 10 0.76 -17.85 -7.32
CA ILE A 10 0.89 -17.84 -5.85
C ILE A 10 1.34 -16.46 -5.35
N PHE A 11 2.22 -15.78 -6.11
CA PHE A 11 2.73 -14.45 -5.73
C PHE A 11 1.67 -13.35 -5.94
N LEU A 12 0.91 -13.42 -7.04
CA LEU A 12 -0.16 -12.46 -7.35
C LEU A 12 -1.18 -12.29 -6.22
N PRO A 13 -1.81 -13.35 -5.68
CA PRO A 13 -2.84 -13.21 -4.65
C PRO A 13 -2.28 -12.68 -3.33
N GLY A 14 -1.03 -13.00 -2.98
CA GLY A 14 -0.36 -12.43 -1.81
C GLY A 14 -0.11 -10.93 -1.98
N ILE A 15 0.52 -10.54 -3.09
CA ILE A 15 0.85 -9.14 -3.35
C ILE A 15 -0.41 -8.28 -3.56
N LEU A 16 -1.46 -8.82 -4.19
CA LEU A 16 -2.74 -8.13 -4.33
C LEU A 16 -3.40 -7.86 -2.98
N LYS A 17 -3.35 -8.79 -2.03
CA LYS A 17 -3.89 -8.58 -0.69
C LYS A 17 -3.19 -7.41 0.01
N VAL A 18 -1.87 -7.34 -0.08
CA VAL A 18 -1.07 -6.23 0.48
C VAL A 18 -1.36 -4.92 -0.24
N LEU A 19 -1.48 -4.93 -1.57
CA LEU A 19 -1.81 -3.74 -2.35
C LEU A 19 -3.21 -3.18 -1.99
N ILE A 20 -4.21 -4.06 -1.87
CA ILE A 20 -5.59 -3.71 -1.52
C ILE A 20 -5.63 -3.16 -0.08
N LEU A 21 -4.97 -3.82 0.88
CA LEU A 21 -4.87 -3.32 2.26
C LEU A 21 -4.19 -1.94 2.33
N GLY A 22 -3.05 -1.79 1.66
CA GLY A 22 -2.34 -0.51 1.56
C GLY A 22 -3.18 0.57 0.86
N PHE A 23 -4.03 0.21 -0.10
CA PHE A 23 -4.96 1.13 -0.75
C PHE A 23 -6.05 1.63 0.22
N PHE A 24 -6.62 0.76 1.05
CA PHE A 24 -7.60 1.16 2.08
C PHE A 24 -6.98 2.07 3.15
N ILE A 25 -5.78 1.73 3.63
CA ILE A 25 -5.04 2.55 4.60
C ILE A 25 -4.74 3.93 4.01
N TRP A 26 -4.36 3.96 2.73
CA TRP A 26 -4.10 5.20 2.01
C TRP A 26 -5.37 6.04 1.85
N LEU A 27 -6.52 5.46 1.52
CA LEU A 27 -7.79 6.18 1.43
C LEU A 27 -8.16 6.89 2.74
N PHE A 28 -8.00 6.20 3.86
CA PHE A 28 -8.30 6.76 5.19
C PHE A 28 -7.40 7.95 5.49
N ALA A 29 -6.11 7.75 5.25
CA ALA A 29 -5.09 8.75 5.45
C ALA A 29 -5.35 9.96 4.49
N ARG A 30 -5.70 9.72 3.21
CA ARG A 30 -5.97 10.74 2.19
C ARG A 30 -7.08 11.69 2.57
N GLY A 31 -8.11 11.21 3.24
CA GLY A 31 -9.19 12.05 3.77
C GLY A 31 -8.69 13.09 4.78
N PHE A 32 -7.65 12.78 5.56
CA PHE A 32 -7.14 13.64 6.62
C PHE A 32 -6.25 14.77 6.10
N TYR A 33 -5.28 14.45 5.24
CA TYR A 33 -4.33 15.45 4.73
C TYR A 33 -4.77 16.18 3.47
N ARG A 34 -5.80 15.71 2.74
CA ARG A 34 -6.34 16.45 1.58
C ARG A 34 -6.67 17.90 1.94
N LYS A 35 -7.36 18.12 3.06
CA LYS A 35 -7.79 19.47 3.45
C LYS A 35 -6.62 20.39 3.73
N LYS A 36 -5.49 19.87 4.25
CA LYS A 36 -4.25 20.63 4.46
C LYS A 36 -3.46 20.82 3.16
N LEU A 37 -3.44 19.83 2.27
CA LEU A 37 -2.75 19.90 0.98
C LEU A 37 -3.38 20.94 0.06
N TYR A 38 -4.71 21.02 0.03
CA TYR A 38 -5.47 21.98 -0.77
C TYR A 38 -5.55 23.39 -0.16
N ALA A 39 -4.98 23.61 1.04
CA ALA A 39 -4.94 24.94 1.67
C ALA A 39 -3.89 25.89 1.05
N GLY A 40 -3.24 25.49 -0.05
CA GLY A 40 -2.43 26.37 -0.90
C GLY A 40 -0.92 26.45 -0.60
N THR A 41 -0.44 25.72 0.41
CA THR A 41 0.98 25.78 0.85
C THR A 41 1.90 24.74 0.20
N ILE A 42 1.37 23.75 -0.53
CA ILE A 42 2.16 22.64 -1.12
C ILE A 42 2.11 22.70 -2.64
N TRP A 43 3.29 22.83 -3.27
CA TRP A 43 3.45 23.03 -4.73
C TRP A 43 3.03 21.80 -5.56
N HIS A 44 3.40 20.59 -5.13
CA HIS A 44 3.08 19.35 -5.88
C HIS A 44 2.21 18.37 -5.06
N PRO A 45 0.90 18.64 -4.94
CA PRO A 45 -0.01 17.79 -4.16
C PRO A 45 -0.05 16.34 -4.66
N ASN A 46 0.13 16.10 -5.96
CA ASN A 46 0.15 14.75 -6.53
C ASN A 46 1.39 13.94 -6.09
N LEU A 47 2.55 14.60 -5.96
CA LEU A 47 3.79 13.95 -5.51
C LEU A 47 3.67 13.50 -4.05
N VAL A 48 3.02 14.31 -3.22
CA VAL A 48 2.75 13.95 -1.82
C VAL A 48 1.77 12.78 -1.73
N ASP A 49 0.70 12.79 -2.53
CA ASP A 49 -0.31 11.73 -2.57
C ASP A 49 0.32 10.37 -2.94
N ILE A 50 1.25 10.36 -3.90
CA ILE A 50 2.02 9.18 -4.33
C ILE A 50 3.01 8.72 -3.24
N SER A 51 3.77 9.62 -2.62
CA SER A 51 4.69 9.26 -1.54
C SER A 51 3.97 8.63 -0.35
N VAL A 52 2.80 9.17 0.03
CA VAL A 52 2.01 8.60 1.12
C VAL A 52 1.41 7.25 0.74
N TYR A 53 1.10 7.04 -0.54
CA TYR A 53 0.70 5.73 -1.04
C TYR A 53 1.81 4.68 -0.85
N PHE A 54 3.07 5.03 -1.18
CA PHE A 54 4.21 4.14 -0.94
C PHE A 54 4.43 3.81 0.54
N VAL A 55 4.31 4.80 1.43
CA VAL A 55 4.40 4.58 2.88
C VAL A 55 3.28 3.64 3.36
N SER A 56 2.06 3.82 2.84
CA SER A 56 0.93 2.94 3.15
C SER A 56 1.15 1.49 2.69
N LEU A 57 1.71 1.31 1.50
CA LEU A 57 2.09 -0.02 1.00
C LEU A 57 3.15 -0.68 1.89
N TYR A 58 4.15 0.08 2.33
CA TYR A 58 5.19 -0.43 3.23
C TYR A 58 4.62 -0.89 4.58
N ILE A 59 3.72 -0.09 5.17
CA ILE A 59 3.02 -0.45 6.42
C ILE A 59 2.18 -1.71 6.22
N SER A 60 1.43 -1.79 5.12
CA SER A 60 0.64 -2.99 4.82
C SER A 60 1.50 -4.23 4.65
N HIS A 61 2.68 -4.09 4.04
CA HIS A 61 3.61 -5.21 3.88
C HIS A 61 4.21 -5.65 5.22
N LEU A 62 4.60 -4.68 6.06
CA LEU A 62 5.11 -4.94 7.42
C LEU A 62 4.07 -5.66 8.28
N ILE A 63 2.79 -5.26 8.21
CA ILE A 63 1.68 -5.94 8.90
C ILE A 63 1.52 -7.38 8.39
N HIS A 64 1.59 -7.58 7.07
CA HIS A 64 1.48 -8.92 6.49
C HIS A 64 2.62 -9.83 6.94
N LEU A 65 3.86 -9.32 6.95
CA LEU A 65 5.02 -10.05 7.49
C LEU A 65 4.87 -10.36 8.99
N PHE A 66 4.37 -9.39 9.77
CA PHE A 66 4.13 -9.60 11.20
C PHE A 66 3.09 -10.69 11.46
N ILE A 67 1.99 -10.71 10.69
CA ILE A 67 0.96 -11.77 10.78
C ILE A 67 1.55 -13.14 10.43
N GLN A 68 2.40 -13.22 9.41
CA GLN A 68 3.07 -14.48 9.05
C GLN A 68 4.06 -14.95 10.12
N GLY A 69 4.82 -14.02 10.73
CA GLY A 69 5.75 -14.33 11.81
C GLY A 69 5.08 -14.79 13.12
N LEU A 70 3.80 -14.43 13.32
CA LEU A 70 3.00 -14.84 14.49
C LEU A 70 2.37 -16.24 14.33
N GLN A 71 2.41 -16.81 13.12
CA GLN A 71 1.90 -18.15 12.80
C GLN A 71 2.99 -19.23 12.74
N GLY A 72 4.26 -18.87 13.01
CA GLY A 72 5.43 -19.76 13.01
C GLY A 72 5.90 -20.14 14.41
#